data_AF-A0A453CNQ2-F1
#
_entry.id   AF-A0A453CNQ2-F1
#
_cell.length_a   1.000
_cell.length_b   1.000
_cell.length_c   1.000
_cell.angle_alpha   90.00
_cell.angle_beta   90.00
_cell.angle_gamma   90.00
#
_symmetry.space_group_name_H-M   'P 1'
#
loop_
_entity.id
_entity.type
_entity.pdbx_description
1 polymer ?
#
loop_
_entity_poly.entity_id
_entity_poly.type
_entity_poly.pdbx_seq_one_letter_code
_entity_poly.pdbx_strand_id
1 'polypeptide(L)'
;MALPVVHPSQEEPTLPPPAGKQLSNQLAAAVRSINWSYAIFWSISTSRPGVLTWKDGFYNGEIKTRKVTSSADLTADQLVLQRSEQLRELYESLLSGQCDHRARRPAAALSPEDLGDAEWYYTVCMSYAFRLGQGLPGRSFASNEHVWLCNAQCADTKTFQRALLAKVPTT
;
A
#
# COMPACT_ATOMS: atom_id res chain seq x y z
N MET A 1 -14.06 44.08 42.22
CA MET A 1 -13.37 42.85 41.82
C MET A 1 -14.37 42.00 41.04
N ALA A 2 -14.18 41.84 39.73
CA ALA A 2 -15.04 41.03 38.88
C ALA A 2 -14.39 39.66 38.66
N LEU A 3 -15.13 38.58 38.89
CA LEU A 3 -14.67 37.20 38.67
C LEU A 3 -14.62 36.89 37.17
N PRO A 4 -13.63 36.11 36.68
CA PRO A 4 -13.57 35.74 35.28
C PRO A 4 -14.58 34.64 34.98
N VAL A 5 -15.34 34.83 33.90
CA VAL A 5 -16.21 33.81 33.32
C VAL A 5 -15.34 32.77 32.63
N VAL A 6 -15.37 31.54 33.13
CA VAL A 6 -14.75 30.38 32.49
C VAL A 6 -15.66 29.92 31.36
N HIS A 7 -15.23 30.08 30.11
CA HIS A 7 -15.89 29.44 28.97
C HIS A 7 -15.51 27.95 28.94
N PRO A 8 -16.48 27.02 28.87
CA PRO A 8 -16.18 25.62 28.70
C PRO A 8 -15.63 25.39 27.28
N SER A 9 -14.44 24.80 27.20
CA SER A 9 -13.84 24.31 25.96
C SER A 9 -14.78 23.30 25.32
N GLN A 10 -15.32 23.64 24.14
CA GLN A 10 -16.04 22.68 23.32
C GLN A 10 -15.03 21.69 22.75
N GLU A 11 -15.07 20.46 23.24
CA GLU A 11 -14.34 19.34 22.66
C GLU A 11 -15.01 19.00 21.31
N GLU A 12 -14.31 19.31 20.22
CA GLU A 12 -14.73 19.00 18.86
C GLU A 12 -14.86 17.48 18.72
N PRO A 13 -16.02 16.94 18.27
CA PRO A 13 -16.18 15.50 18.10
C PRO A 13 -15.18 15.00 17.08
N THR A 14 -14.19 14.23 17.53
CA THR A 14 -13.19 13.62 16.67
C THR A 14 -13.91 12.59 15.80
N LEU A 15 -14.31 13.01 14.59
CA LEU A 15 -14.91 12.12 13.60
C LEU A 15 -14.00 10.89 13.45
N PRO A 16 -14.54 9.66 13.54
CA PRO A 16 -13.73 8.48 13.31
C PRO A 16 -13.06 8.61 11.94
N PRO A 17 -11.78 8.25 11.82
CA PRO A 17 -11.08 8.36 10.55
C PRO A 17 -11.89 7.59 9.48
N PRO A 18 -12.03 8.14 8.26
CA PRO A 18 -12.77 7.47 7.19
C PRO A 18 -12.29 6.02 7.07
N ALA A 19 -13.20 5.07 6.90
CA ALA A 19 -12.94 3.62 7.05
C ALA A 19 -11.69 3.10 6.31
N GLY A 20 -11.29 3.73 5.20
CA GLY A 20 -10.02 3.42 4.51
C GLY A 20 -8.77 3.74 5.34
N LYS A 21 -8.73 4.87 6.05
CA LYS A 21 -7.62 5.20 6.95
C LYS A 21 -7.51 4.24 8.13
N GLN A 22 -8.64 3.68 8.57
CA GLN A 22 -8.63 2.68 9.65
C GLN A 22 -7.96 1.37 9.21
N LEU A 23 -8.27 0.87 8.01
CA LEU A 23 -7.66 -0.36 7.47
C LEU A 23 -6.16 -0.17 7.21
N SER A 24 -5.76 0.92 6.55
CA SER A 24 -4.34 1.24 6.33
C SER A 24 -3.54 1.27 7.65
N ASN A 25 -4.08 1.88 8.71
CA ASN A 25 -3.44 1.89 10.03
C ASN A 25 -3.31 0.49 10.64
N GLN A 26 -4.33 -0.37 10.48
CA GLN A 26 -4.27 -1.76 10.96
C GLN A 26 -3.23 -2.57 10.19
N LEU A 27 -3.16 -2.39 8.87
CA LEU A 27 -2.14 -3.03 8.03
C LEU A 27 -0.73 -2.54 8.42
N ALA A 28 -0.56 -1.24 8.67
CA ALA A 28 0.70 -0.67 9.13
C ALA A 28 1.14 -1.28 10.47
N ALA A 29 0.24 -1.36 11.44
CA ALA A 29 0.52 -1.97 12.74
C ALA A 29 0.89 -3.45 12.61
N ALA A 30 0.16 -4.21 11.78
CA ALA A 30 0.42 -5.63 11.55
C ALA A 30 1.77 -5.86 10.86
N VAL A 31 2.09 -5.10 9.82
CA VAL A 31 3.35 -5.25 9.07
C VAL A 31 4.56 -4.92 9.95
N ARG A 32 4.47 -3.83 10.74
CA ARG A 32 5.54 -3.39 11.62
C ARG A 32 5.80 -4.35 12.77
N SER A 33 4.76 -4.93 13.36
CA SER A 33 4.91 -5.82 14.52
C SER A 33 5.70 -7.10 14.22
N ILE A 34 5.70 -7.54 12.95
CA ILE A 34 6.44 -8.72 12.48
C ILE A 34 7.53 -8.37 11.46
N ASN A 35 7.82 -7.08 11.28
CA ASN A 35 8.85 -6.56 10.39
C ASN A 35 8.78 -7.10 8.95
N TRP A 36 7.56 -7.19 8.38
CA TRP A 36 7.37 -7.56 6.98
C TRP A 36 7.60 -6.37 6.06
N SER A 37 7.89 -6.64 4.78
CA SER A 37 8.12 -5.58 3.79
C SER A 37 6.83 -4.92 3.30
N TYR A 38 5.69 -5.61 3.33
CA TYR A 38 4.40 -5.01 2.97
C TYR A 38 3.23 -5.89 3.41
N ALA A 39 2.02 -5.34 3.39
CA ALA A 39 0.76 -6.08 3.37
C ALA A 39 -0.14 -5.54 2.25
N ILE A 40 -0.98 -6.41 1.70
CA ILE A 40 -2.00 -6.04 0.71
C ILE A 40 -3.31 -6.70 1.11
N PHE A 41 -4.38 -5.90 1.12
CA PHE A 41 -5.72 -6.36 1.33
C PHE A 41 -6.49 -6.46 0.00
N TRP A 42 -7.01 -7.65 -0.25
CA TRP A 42 -7.81 -8.00 -1.44
C TRP A 42 -9.27 -8.14 -1.01
N SER A 43 -10.20 -7.51 -1.73
CA SER A 43 -11.64 -7.64 -1.45
C SER A 43 -12.43 -8.01 -2.70
N ILE A 44 -13.63 -8.57 -2.53
CA ILE A 44 -14.57 -8.79 -3.63
C ILE A 44 -14.84 -7.45 -4.33
N SER A 45 -14.64 -7.43 -5.66
CA SER A 45 -14.90 -6.29 -6.52
C SER A 45 -16.39 -6.03 -6.63
N THR A 46 -16.81 -4.79 -6.39
CA THR A 46 -18.21 -4.37 -6.55
C THR A 46 -18.67 -4.37 -8.01
N SER A 47 -17.75 -4.09 -8.94
CA SER A 47 -18.01 -4.07 -10.39
C SER A 47 -17.86 -5.42 -11.08
N ARG A 48 -17.25 -6.41 -10.42
CA ARG A 48 -16.92 -7.72 -11.01
C ARG A 48 -17.13 -8.82 -9.97
N PRO A 49 -18.38 -9.30 -9.80
CA PRO A 49 -18.68 -10.39 -8.87
C PRO A 49 -17.78 -11.61 -9.12
N GLY A 50 -17.29 -12.23 -8.04
CA GLY A 50 -16.39 -13.39 -8.12
C GLY A 50 -14.93 -13.06 -8.45
N VAL A 51 -14.55 -11.78 -8.44
CA VAL A 51 -13.16 -11.33 -8.61
C VAL A 51 -12.72 -10.53 -7.38
N LEU A 52 -11.55 -10.87 -6.85
CA LEU A 52 -10.84 -10.09 -5.84
C LEU A 52 -9.97 -9.03 -6.52
N THR A 53 -10.06 -7.80 -6.03
CA THR A 53 -9.24 -6.65 -6.48
C THR A 53 -8.58 -5.98 -5.29
N TRP A 54 -7.53 -5.21 -5.58
CA TRP A 54 -6.83 -4.45 -4.55
C TRP A 54 -7.81 -3.48 -3.89
N LYS A 55 -7.75 -3.42 -2.56
CA LYS A 55 -8.60 -2.54 -1.76
C LYS A 55 -7.78 -1.58 -0.91
N ASP A 56 -6.70 -2.09 -0.31
CA ASP A 56 -5.78 -1.30 0.50
C ASP A 56 -4.43 -2.03 0.66
N GLY A 57 -3.41 -1.38 1.21
CA GLY A 57 -2.10 -1.96 1.46
C GLY A 57 -1.19 -1.04 2.27
N PHE A 58 -0.14 -1.62 2.84
CA PHE A 58 0.91 -0.85 3.50
C PHE A 58 2.29 -1.33 3.06
N TYR A 59 3.18 -0.41 2.67
CA TYR A 59 4.58 -0.70 2.35
C TYR A 59 5.50 -0.34 3.53
N ASN A 60 6.39 -1.26 3.88
CA ASN A 60 7.42 -1.16 4.92
C ASN A 60 8.77 -1.71 4.43
N GLY A 61 8.95 -1.79 3.10
CA GLY A 61 10.14 -2.34 2.49
C GLY A 61 11.26 -1.30 2.38
N GLU A 62 12.35 -1.71 1.73
CA GLU A 62 13.48 -0.84 1.47
C GLU A 62 13.08 0.35 0.57
N ILE A 63 13.53 1.55 0.93
CA ILE A 63 13.27 2.79 0.19
C ILE A 63 14.60 3.24 -0.43
N LYS A 64 14.79 2.99 -1.73
CA LYS A 64 16.08 3.24 -2.42
C LYS A 64 16.22 4.65 -2.98
N THR A 65 15.17 5.46 -2.95
CA THR A 65 15.07 6.64 -3.82
C THR A 65 15.74 7.88 -3.26
N ARG A 66 16.50 8.56 -4.12
CA ARG A 66 17.23 9.82 -3.83
C ARG A 66 16.33 11.05 -3.74
N LYS A 67 15.07 10.95 -4.18
CA LYS A 67 14.07 12.03 -4.11
C LYS A 67 13.32 12.02 -2.78
N VAL A 68 14.08 12.01 -1.69
CA VAL A 68 13.57 12.41 -0.37
C VAL A 68 13.61 13.93 -0.35
N THR A 69 12.67 14.57 -1.04
CA THR A 69 12.55 16.02 -1.02
C THR A 69 12.17 16.44 0.40
N SER A 70 13.17 16.92 1.15
CA SER A 70 13.06 17.57 2.46
C SER A 70 12.34 16.77 3.55
N SER A 71 13.04 15.79 4.13
CA SER A 71 12.56 15.06 5.33
C SER A 71 13.52 15.17 6.51
N ALA A 72 14.20 16.30 6.68
CA ALA A 72 15.20 16.46 7.73
C ALA A 72 14.63 16.25 9.15
N ASP A 73 13.30 16.30 9.33
CA ASP A 73 12.62 16.22 10.63
C ASP A 73 11.66 15.03 10.80
N LEU A 74 11.59 14.08 9.85
CA LEU A 74 10.65 12.94 9.94
C LEU A 74 11.29 11.72 10.60
N THR A 75 10.53 11.05 11.47
CA THR A 75 10.94 9.75 12.01
C THR A 75 10.92 8.67 10.93
N ALA A 76 11.65 7.57 11.12
CA ALA A 76 11.62 6.43 10.19
C ALA A 76 10.20 5.93 9.90
N ASP A 77 9.34 5.89 10.93
CA ASP A 77 7.94 5.49 10.78
C ASP A 77 7.12 6.46 9.92
N GLN A 78 7.37 7.76 10.05
CA GLN A 78 6.72 8.78 9.24
C GLN A 78 7.18 8.72 7.79
N LEU A 79 8.47 8.44 7.55
CA LEU A 79 9.02 8.24 6.22
C LEU A 79 8.39 7.04 5.52
N VAL A 80 8.27 5.90 6.20
CA VAL A 80 7.64 4.70 5.65
C VAL A 80 6.15 4.96 5.35
N LEU A 81 5.43 5.61 6.27
CA LEU A 81 4.03 5.95 6.05
C LEU A 81 3.85 6.86 4.83
N GLN A 82 4.64 7.94 4.76
CA GLN A 82 4.64 8.84 3.61
C GLN A 82 4.95 8.09 2.32
N ARG A 83 5.91 7.16 2.37
CA ARG A 83 6.29 6.38 1.20
C ARG A 83 5.17 5.46 0.73
N SER A 84 4.52 4.76 1.65
CA SER A 84 3.37 3.90 1.34
C SER A 84 2.26 4.70 0.66
N GLU A 85 1.98 5.92 1.13
CA GLU A 85 1.00 6.81 0.50
C GLU A 85 1.44 7.27 -0.90
N GLN A 86 2.70 7.66 -1.09
CA GLN A 86 3.20 8.05 -2.41
C GLN A 86 3.11 6.90 -3.44
N LEU A 87 3.36 5.65 -3.03
CA LEU A 87 3.21 4.48 -3.91
C LEU A 87 1.75 4.23 -4.29
N ARG A 88 0.83 4.44 -3.35
CA ARG A 88 -0.63 4.36 -3.60
C ARG A 88 -1.08 5.46 -4.57
N GLU A 89 -0.68 6.70 -4.33
CA GLU A 89 -0.99 7.83 -5.22
C GLU A 89 -0.45 7.65 -6.63
N LEU A 90 0.77 7.10 -6.76
CA LEU A 90 1.34 6.76 -8.05
C LEU A 90 0.48 5.71 -8.77
N TYR A 91 0.06 4.65 -8.08
CA TYR A 91 -0.83 3.63 -8.67
C TYR A 91 -2.15 4.22 -9.17
N GLU A 92 -2.82 5.07 -8.38
CA GLU A 92 -4.06 5.74 -8.77
C GLU A 92 -3.85 6.70 -9.96
N SER A 93 -2.71 7.39 -10.01
CA SER A 93 -2.33 8.22 -11.15
C SER A 93 -2.13 7.40 -12.44
N LEU A 94 -1.54 6.20 -12.32
CA LEU A 94 -1.38 5.27 -13.44
C LEU A 94 -2.72 4.72 -13.92
N LEU A 95 -3.62 4.36 -13.00
CA LEU A 95 -4.98 3.90 -13.34
C LEU A 95 -5.80 4.96 -14.08
N SER A 96 -5.68 6.22 -13.66
CA SER A 96 -6.42 7.34 -14.27
C SER A 96 -5.83 7.82 -15.61
N GLY A 97 -4.71 7.25 -16.06
CA GLY A 97 -4.03 7.65 -17.30
C GLY A 97 -3.40 9.04 -17.23
N GLN A 98 -3.25 9.63 -16.04
CA GLN A 98 -2.67 10.97 -15.85
C GLN A 98 -1.14 10.93 -15.77
N CYS A 99 -0.49 10.02 -16.50
CA CYS A 99 0.97 9.89 -16.49
C CYS A 99 1.67 11.11 -17.11
N ASP A 100 1.04 11.74 -18.10
CA ASP A 100 1.67 12.74 -18.98
C ASP A 100 1.53 14.20 -18.51
N HIS A 101 0.72 14.48 -17.49
CA HIS A 101 0.53 15.84 -16.98
C HIS A 101 1.63 16.25 -16.00
N ARG A 102 2.90 16.14 -16.43
CA ARG A 102 4.08 16.57 -15.66
C ARG A 102 3.98 18.02 -15.17
N ALA A 103 3.28 18.88 -15.90
CA ALA A 103 3.08 20.30 -15.56
C ALA A 103 2.15 20.55 -14.35
N ARG A 104 1.35 19.56 -13.92
CA ARG A 104 0.40 19.70 -12.79
C ARG A 104 0.75 18.82 -11.59
N ARG A 105 1.82 18.03 -11.69
CA ARG A 105 2.24 17.14 -10.61
C ARG A 105 2.95 17.92 -9.51
N PRO A 106 2.64 17.67 -8.22
CA PRO A 106 3.45 18.18 -7.12
C PRO A 106 4.92 17.82 -7.32
N ALA A 107 5.86 18.72 -7.00
CA ALA A 107 7.28 18.47 -7.17
C ALA A 107 7.79 17.21 -6.44
N ALA A 108 7.09 16.80 -5.38
CA ALA A 108 7.35 15.61 -4.57
C ALA A 108 6.64 14.32 -5.05
N ALA A 109 5.87 14.37 -6.15
CA ALA A 109 5.23 13.18 -6.70
C ALA A 109 6.27 12.21 -7.27
N LEU A 110 6.07 10.91 -7.03
CA LEU A 110 6.90 9.85 -7.61
C LEU A 110 6.56 9.64 -9.08
N SER A 111 7.57 9.34 -9.89
CA SER A 111 7.38 8.75 -11.19
C SER A 111 7.80 7.27 -11.19
N PRO A 112 7.33 6.44 -12.13
CA PRO A 112 7.73 5.03 -12.21
C PRO A 112 9.25 4.82 -12.21
N GLU A 113 9.98 5.73 -12.85
CA GLU A 113 11.45 5.68 -12.96
C GLU A 113 12.17 6.01 -11.65
N ASP A 114 11.48 6.63 -10.69
CA ASP A 114 12.04 6.90 -9.38
C ASP A 114 12.09 5.64 -8.51
N LEU A 115 11.32 4.58 -8.81
CA LEU A 115 11.12 3.44 -7.91
C LEU A 115 12.26 2.41 -7.92
N GLY A 116 12.63 1.90 -6.75
CA GLY A 116 13.44 0.68 -6.64
C GLY A 116 12.64 -0.59 -6.92
N ASP A 117 13.32 -1.73 -7.12
CA ASP A 117 12.68 -3.00 -7.50
C ASP A 117 11.55 -3.45 -6.55
N ALA A 118 11.77 -3.34 -5.22
CA ALA A 118 10.77 -3.75 -4.22
C ALA A 118 9.54 -2.83 -4.22
N GLU A 119 9.74 -1.54 -4.44
CA GLU A 119 8.69 -0.54 -4.53
C GLU A 119 7.87 -0.74 -5.81
N TRP A 120 8.56 -0.93 -6.93
CA TRP A 120 7.95 -1.26 -8.21
C TRP A 120 7.13 -2.54 -8.12
N TYR A 121 7.70 -3.60 -7.53
CA TYR A 121 7.02 -4.85 -7.29
C TYR A 121 5.72 -4.65 -6.49
N TYR A 122 5.78 -3.89 -5.39
CA TYR A 122 4.60 -3.60 -4.57
C TYR A 122 3.53 -2.79 -5.33
N THR A 123 3.92 -1.75 -6.06
CA THR A 123 3.00 -0.96 -6.89
C THR A 123 2.35 -1.81 -7.98
N VAL A 124 3.13 -2.64 -8.69
CA VAL A 124 2.59 -3.55 -9.71
C VAL A 124 1.65 -4.58 -9.09
N CYS A 125 1.92 -5.06 -7.86
CA CYS A 125 1.01 -5.96 -7.16
C CYS A 125 -0.41 -5.38 -7.06
N MET A 126 -0.59 -4.07 -6.86
CA MET A 126 -1.92 -3.45 -6.72
C MET A 126 -2.80 -3.63 -7.96
N SER A 127 -2.20 -3.77 -9.15
CA SER A 127 -2.91 -3.95 -10.42
C SER A 127 -3.51 -5.35 -10.63
N TYR A 128 -3.13 -6.34 -9.82
CA TYR A 128 -3.58 -7.71 -10.00
C TYR A 128 -5.06 -7.86 -9.64
N ALA A 129 -5.68 -8.88 -10.24
CA ALA A 129 -7.01 -9.32 -9.88
C ALA A 129 -7.06 -10.85 -9.90
N PHE A 130 -7.81 -11.44 -8.99
CA PHE A 130 -7.87 -12.89 -8.83
C PHE A 130 -9.31 -13.37 -8.86
N ARG A 131 -9.65 -14.32 -9.74
CA ARG A 131 -10.92 -15.03 -9.60
C ARG A 131 -10.90 -15.87 -8.32
N LEU A 132 -12.08 -16.16 -7.77
CA LEU A 132 -12.19 -17.12 -6.67
C LEU A 132 -11.55 -18.46 -7.08
N GLY A 133 -10.72 -19.03 -6.20
CA GLY A 133 -9.94 -20.24 -6.47
C GLY A 133 -8.66 -20.04 -7.31
N GLN A 134 -8.36 -18.84 -7.80
CA GLN A 134 -7.17 -18.57 -8.62
C GLN A 134 -6.03 -17.94 -7.82
N GLY A 135 -4.80 -18.40 -8.07
CA GLY A 135 -3.60 -17.88 -7.40
C GLY A 135 -3.67 -18.04 -5.88
N LEU A 136 -2.77 -17.37 -5.15
CA LEU A 136 -2.80 -17.46 -3.68
C LEU A 136 -4.02 -16.75 -3.06
N PRO A 137 -4.34 -15.48 -3.41
CA PRO A 137 -5.46 -14.78 -2.77
C PRO A 137 -6.83 -15.42 -3.08
N GLY A 138 -7.06 -15.82 -4.33
CA GLY A 138 -8.33 -16.43 -4.73
C GLY A 138 -8.54 -17.81 -4.11
N ARG A 139 -7.48 -18.64 -3.98
CA ARG A 139 -7.56 -19.94 -3.30
C ARG A 139 -7.84 -19.78 -1.82
N SER A 140 -7.07 -18.94 -1.12
CA SER A 140 -7.25 -18.70 0.32
C SER A 140 -8.66 -18.22 0.64
N PHE A 141 -9.19 -17.30 -0.17
CA PHE A 141 -10.56 -16.81 -0.02
C PHE A 141 -11.61 -17.90 -0.28
N ALA A 142 -11.46 -18.70 -1.34
CA ALA A 142 -12.45 -19.72 -1.71
C ALA A 142 -12.50 -20.90 -0.74
N SER A 143 -11.37 -21.29 -0.14
CA SER A 143 -11.32 -22.38 0.83
C SER A 143 -11.50 -21.93 2.27
N ASN A 144 -11.47 -20.62 2.55
CA ASN A 144 -11.41 -20.07 3.92
C ASN A 144 -10.22 -20.62 4.73
N GLU A 145 -9.07 -20.81 4.06
CA GLU A 145 -7.85 -21.36 4.67
C GLU A 145 -6.67 -20.42 4.48
N HIS A 146 -5.68 -20.52 5.36
CA HIS A 146 -4.42 -19.82 5.21
C HIS A 146 -3.51 -20.53 4.21
N VAL A 147 -2.84 -19.76 3.35
CA VAL A 147 -1.86 -20.30 2.40
C VAL A 147 -0.53 -19.58 2.60
N TRP A 148 0.53 -20.35 2.79
CA TRP A 148 1.90 -19.85 2.95
C TRP A 148 2.79 -20.34 1.81
N LEU A 149 3.61 -19.45 1.25
CA LEU A 149 4.56 -19.77 0.21
C LEU A 149 5.94 -19.24 0.59
N CYS A 150 6.87 -20.15 0.85
CA CYS A 150 8.29 -19.84 0.99
C CYS A 150 8.96 -19.84 -0.40
N ASN A 151 10.04 -19.07 -0.56
CA ASN A 151 10.84 -19.03 -1.79
C ASN A 151 9.99 -18.74 -3.04
N ALA A 152 9.11 -17.73 -2.96
CA ALA A 152 8.16 -17.40 -4.00
C ALA A 152 8.81 -17.09 -5.37
N GLN A 153 10.08 -16.65 -5.39
CA GLN A 153 10.88 -16.46 -6.60
C GLN A 153 11.15 -17.76 -7.38
N CYS A 154 11.05 -18.92 -6.71
CA CYS A 154 11.22 -20.25 -7.29
C CYS A 154 9.89 -20.92 -7.63
N ALA A 155 8.75 -20.30 -7.29
CA ALA A 155 7.45 -20.91 -7.52
C ALA A 155 7.05 -20.89 -9.00
N ASP A 156 6.27 -21.90 -9.40
CA ASP A 156 5.65 -21.93 -10.73
C ASP A 156 4.70 -20.75 -10.92
N THR A 157 4.71 -20.13 -12.11
CA THR A 157 3.91 -18.94 -12.40
C THR A 157 2.41 -19.21 -12.43
N LYS A 158 1.97 -20.46 -12.58
CA LYS A 158 0.55 -20.84 -12.42
C LYS A 158 0.12 -20.80 -10.95
N THR A 159 1.03 -21.13 -10.02
CA THR A 159 0.79 -21.06 -8.58
C THR A 159 0.92 -19.63 -8.06
N PHE A 160 1.96 -18.93 -8.49
CA PHE A 160 2.25 -17.56 -8.09
C PHE A 160 2.56 -16.72 -9.32
N GLN A 161 1.54 -16.07 -9.88
CA GLN A 161 1.65 -15.25 -11.09
C GLN A 161 2.68 -14.12 -11.00
N ARG A 162 3.03 -13.72 -9.78
CA ARG A 162 4.00 -12.68 -9.47
C ARG A 162 5.43 -13.19 -9.29
N ALA A 163 5.67 -14.50 -9.45
CA ALA A 163 6.98 -15.13 -9.21
C ALA A 163 8.10 -14.49 -10.05
N LEU A 164 7.82 -14.14 -11.30
CA LEU A 164 8.81 -13.49 -12.17
C LEU A 164 9.19 -12.09 -11.70
N LEU A 165 8.24 -11.32 -11.18
CA LEU A 165 8.50 -9.99 -10.64
C LEU A 165 9.26 -10.07 -9.30
N ALA A 166 9.11 -11.18 -8.57
CA ALA A 166 9.80 -11.41 -7.30
C ALA A 166 11.25 -11.89 -7.47
N LYS A 167 11.71 -12.17 -8.70
CA LYS A 167 13.10 -12.55 -8.96
C LYS A 167 13.97 -11.31 -8.91
N VAL A 168 14.71 -11.17 -7.81
CA VAL A 168 15.84 -10.24 -7.72
C VAL A 168 17.00 -10.80 -8.55
N PRO A 169 17.69 -9.96 -9.36
CA PRO A 169 18.90 -10.40 -10.04
C PRO A 169 19.91 -10.90 -9.01
N THR A 170 20.42 -12.11 -9.18
CA THR A 170 21.63 -12.55 -8.47
C THR A 170 22.80 -11.76 -9.04
N THR A 171 23.23 -10.73 -8.32
CA THR A 171 24.53 -10.07 -8.53
C THR A 171 25.67 -10.98 -8.12
#